data_AF-A0A6J3KCR3-F1
#
_entry.id   AF-A0A6J3KCR3-F1
#
_cell.length_a   1.000
_cell.length_b   1.000
_cell.length_c   1.000
_cell.angle_alpha   90.00
_cell.angle_beta   90.00
_cell.angle_gamma   90.00
#
_symmetry.space_group_name_H-M   'P 1'
#
loop_
_entity.id
_entity.type
_entity.pdbx_description
1 polymer ?
#
loop_
_entity_poly.entity_id
_entity_poly.type
_entity_poly.pdbx_seq_one_letter_code
_entity_poly.pdbx_strand_id
1 'polypeptide(L)'
;MFQHMNYPDAGISYYKFLIDNNYKPEIPVITKYLQLHGIKNGPISELDKEYILGLYNNISKMYTSFNEQLSNAFIECLCKMDMWKEAIKIIKTHEENDKYLLRTGYTSLISYLFDHKQEELAYEYLMHSLQNSYGPHDNAYTTYLKYCLKEKDTFNMKIEKLFLMWNAYGIKPSQDIAFECMNACIECGWSVSQTVISRSRCRKCNEDISQQSLPDEDYERLLQATKKRLIFKEMYYVTEPHEIQSFINFINKNKPYDIIADGLNIMYVAKNGINKDLMYEIKRIFKSYEKQNKKVLIIGKAHMKKFIAKIGLQSVDRFYVKNSSNDDLFLLYAAFASRKNGRIISRDLMRQHVFALQDIELNALFKKWQLSHQFFIDVKKGFVQLNSLFPIDAIVQKQNNSWHIPYVANDKISRMRHTCTNDWMCFKMH
;
A
#
# COMPACT_ATOMS: atom_id res chain seq x y z
N MET A 1 -27.89 18.31 8.53
CA MET A 1 -28.59 18.95 7.39
C MET A 1 -27.70 19.94 6.66
N PHE A 2 -27.30 21.06 7.28
CA PHE A 2 -26.52 22.13 6.62
C PHE A 2 -25.17 21.71 6.03
N GLN A 3 -24.42 20.84 6.72
CA GLN A 3 -23.15 20.29 6.20
C GLN A 3 -23.36 19.42 4.95
N HIS A 4 -24.43 18.62 4.90
CA HIS A 4 -24.72 17.76 3.76
C HIS A 4 -25.23 18.54 2.54
N MET A 5 -25.81 19.71 2.77
CA MET A 5 -26.31 20.59 1.71
C MET A 5 -25.29 21.67 1.31
N ASN A 6 -24.08 21.63 1.88
CA ASN A 6 -22.99 22.58 1.63
C ASN A 6 -23.37 24.06 1.87
N TYR A 7 -24.13 24.33 2.94
CA TYR A 7 -24.51 25.68 3.36
C TYR A 7 -23.86 26.04 4.71
N PRO A 8 -22.54 26.31 4.74
CA PRO A 8 -21.83 26.54 6.00
C PRO A 8 -22.30 27.78 6.74
N ASP A 9 -22.56 28.88 6.03
CA ASP A 9 -23.01 30.13 6.65
C ASP A 9 -24.35 29.96 7.36
N ALA A 10 -25.33 29.30 6.74
CA ALA A 10 -26.63 29.05 7.35
C ALA A 10 -26.51 28.20 8.63
N GLY A 11 -25.67 27.17 8.62
CA GLY A 11 -25.46 26.34 9.80
C GLY A 11 -24.70 27.05 10.93
N ILE A 12 -23.72 27.90 10.59
CA ILE A 12 -23.02 28.76 11.55
C ILE A 12 -23.99 29.77 12.17
N SER A 13 -24.81 30.43 11.36
CA SER A 13 -25.86 31.35 11.83
C SER A 13 -26.88 30.64 12.73
N TYR A 14 -27.29 29.42 12.38
CA TYR A 14 -28.19 28.64 13.23
C TYR A 14 -27.55 28.29 14.57
N TYR A 15 -26.28 27.90 14.59
CA TYR A 15 -25.56 27.64 15.84
C TYR A 15 -25.50 28.92 16.71
N LYS A 16 -25.19 30.08 16.12
CA LYS A 16 -25.19 31.37 16.82
C LYS A 16 -26.57 31.70 17.40
N PHE A 17 -27.64 31.49 16.63
CA PHE A 17 -29.01 31.63 17.10
C PHE A 17 -29.30 30.76 18.34
N LEU A 18 -28.79 29.52 18.41
CA LEU A 18 -28.94 28.69 19.61
C LEU A 18 -28.26 29.32 20.82
N ILE A 19 -27.03 29.83 20.67
CA ILE A 19 -26.29 30.50 21.74
C ILE A 19 -27.01 31.77 22.19
N ASP A 20 -27.46 32.61 21.25
CA ASP A 20 -28.16 33.87 21.52
C ASP A 20 -29.49 33.66 22.24
N ASN A 21 -30.10 32.48 22.09
CA ASN A 21 -31.33 32.07 22.78
C ASN A 21 -31.08 31.22 24.04
N ASN A 22 -29.88 31.29 24.61
CA ASN A 22 -29.48 30.61 25.86
C ASN A 22 -29.57 29.08 25.82
N TYR A 23 -29.59 28.46 24.63
CA TYR A 23 -29.37 27.03 24.54
C TYR A 23 -27.91 26.71 24.87
N LYS A 24 -27.67 25.50 25.39
CA LYS A 24 -26.32 24.99 25.68
C LYS A 24 -26.02 23.83 24.74
N PRO A 25 -25.42 24.08 23.56
CA PRO A 25 -25.11 23.04 22.61
C PRO A 25 -24.20 21.98 23.22
N GLU A 26 -24.58 20.72 23.07
CA GLU A 26 -23.76 19.58 23.47
C GLU A 26 -22.61 19.36 22.47
N ILE A 27 -21.63 18.52 22.86
CA ILE A 27 -20.46 18.19 22.06
C ILE A 27 -20.78 17.83 20.60
N PRO A 28 -21.78 17.00 20.27
CA PRO A 28 -22.10 16.70 18.86
C PRO A 28 -22.49 17.94 18.05
N VAL A 29 -23.21 18.88 18.66
CA VAL A 29 -23.64 20.13 18.00
C VAL A 29 -22.45 21.08 17.85
N ILE A 30 -21.58 21.16 18.86
CA ILE A 30 -20.31 21.90 18.82
C ILE A 30 -19.42 21.36 17.70
N THR A 31 -19.25 20.04 17.61
CA THR A 31 -18.47 19.39 16.55
C THR A 31 -18.99 19.78 15.17
N LYS A 32 -20.32 19.82 14.97
CA LYS A 32 -20.90 20.27 13.70
C LYS A 32 -20.60 21.73 13.42
N TYR A 33 -20.70 22.61 14.41
CA TYR A 33 -20.32 24.01 14.26
C TYR A 33 -18.86 24.18 13.80
N LEU A 34 -17.93 23.45 14.43
CA LEU A 34 -16.51 23.45 14.06
C LEU A 34 -16.30 22.93 12.62
N GLN A 35 -16.94 21.81 12.26
CA GLN A 35 -16.87 21.25 10.90
C GLN A 35 -17.40 22.21 9.84
N LEU A 36 -18.40 23.05 10.16
CA LEU A 36 -18.90 24.06 9.23
C LEU A 36 -17.87 25.16 8.97
N HIS A 37 -17.12 25.58 9.99
CA HIS A 37 -15.96 26.47 9.80
C HIS A 37 -14.83 25.79 9.02
N GLY A 38 -14.66 24.48 9.16
CA GLY A 38 -13.75 23.67 8.36
C GLY A 38 -14.04 23.72 6.85
N ILE A 39 -15.31 23.58 6.45
CA ILE A 39 -15.71 23.63 5.03
C ILE A 39 -15.94 25.05 4.48
N LYS A 40 -16.14 26.05 5.34
CA LYS A 40 -16.36 27.44 4.92
C LYS A 40 -15.11 27.99 4.22
N ASN A 41 -15.33 28.63 3.07
CA ASN A 41 -14.28 29.34 2.34
C ASN A 41 -13.92 30.65 3.05
N GLY A 42 -12.62 30.99 3.03
CA GLY A 42 -12.11 32.22 3.64
C GLY A 42 -11.73 32.06 5.13
N PRO A 43 -11.22 33.14 5.73
CA PRO A 43 -10.77 33.13 7.12
C PRO A 43 -11.96 33.05 8.10
N ILE A 44 -11.70 32.46 9.27
CA ILE A 44 -12.62 32.50 10.41
C ILE A 44 -12.63 33.94 10.96
N SER A 45 -13.82 34.49 11.26
CA SER A 45 -13.93 35.84 11.81
C SER A 45 -13.30 35.92 13.21
N GLU A 46 -12.74 37.08 13.61
CA GLU A 46 -12.08 37.21 14.92
C GLU A 46 -13.00 36.83 16.09
N LEU A 47 -14.28 37.21 16.05
CA LEU A 47 -15.28 36.80 17.04
C LEU A 47 -15.45 35.27 17.09
N ASP A 48 -15.48 34.61 15.92
CA ASP A 48 -15.57 33.17 15.85
C ASP A 48 -14.28 32.49 16.33
N LYS A 49 -13.11 33.09 16.07
CA LYS A 49 -11.81 32.59 16.57
C LYS A 49 -11.78 32.59 18.09
N GLU A 50 -12.13 33.71 18.72
CA GLU A 50 -12.19 33.83 20.18
C GLU A 50 -13.14 32.79 20.79
N TYR A 51 -14.32 32.64 20.19
CA TYR A 51 -15.31 31.67 20.65
C TYR A 51 -14.83 30.22 20.51
N ILE A 52 -14.25 29.85 19.35
CA ILE A 52 -13.68 28.52 19.11
C ILE A 52 -12.54 28.21 20.09
N LEU A 53 -11.69 29.19 20.40
CA LEU A 53 -10.64 29.02 21.41
C LEU A 53 -11.19 28.85 22.80
N GLY A 54 -12.25 29.58 23.16
CA GLY A 54 -12.99 29.36 24.39
C GLY A 54 -13.51 27.93 24.50
N LEU A 55 -14.13 27.41 23.43
CA LEU A 55 -14.58 26.02 23.36
C LEU A 55 -13.42 25.02 23.51
N TYR A 56 -12.33 25.21 22.76
CA TYR A 56 -11.14 24.34 22.84
C TYR A 56 -10.58 24.30 24.26
N ASN A 57 -10.38 25.45 24.88
CA ASN A 57 -9.81 25.55 26.24
C ASN A 57 -10.74 24.94 27.30
N ASN A 58 -12.04 25.16 27.20
CA ASN A 58 -13.01 24.62 28.15
C ASN A 58 -13.12 23.09 28.04
N ILE A 59 -13.20 22.57 26.82
CA ILE A 59 -13.32 21.12 26.58
C ILE A 59 -12.00 20.41 26.95
N SER A 60 -10.84 21.01 26.64
CA SER A 60 -9.51 20.47 27.03
C SER A 60 -9.31 20.38 28.54
N LYS A 61 -10.01 21.21 29.34
CA LYS A 61 -9.98 21.11 30.81
C LYS A 61 -10.87 19.98 31.34
N MET A 62 -11.93 19.65 30.61
CA MET A 62 -12.91 18.63 31.03
C MET A 62 -12.49 17.22 30.61
N TYR A 63 -11.79 17.09 29.48
CA TYR A 63 -11.44 15.81 28.89
C TYR A 63 -9.96 15.73 28.58
N THR A 64 -9.35 14.58 28.90
CA THR A 64 -7.94 14.28 28.60
C THR A 64 -7.68 14.03 27.12
N SER A 65 -8.69 13.56 26.38
CA SER A 65 -8.63 13.35 24.94
C SER A 65 -10.00 13.59 24.30
N PHE A 66 -10.02 13.87 23.00
CA PHE A 66 -11.24 14.04 22.22
C PHE A 66 -11.52 12.81 21.38
N ASN A 67 -12.80 12.60 21.06
CA ASN A 67 -13.17 11.60 20.06
C ASN A 67 -12.69 12.03 18.65
N GLU A 68 -12.62 11.07 17.73
CA GLU A 68 -12.12 11.27 16.36
C GLU A 68 -12.73 12.49 15.65
N GLN A 69 -14.06 12.64 15.72
CA GLN A 69 -14.77 13.69 14.99
C GLN A 69 -14.45 15.09 15.54
N LEU A 70 -14.41 15.22 16.88
CA LEU A 70 -14.10 16.47 17.54
C LEU A 70 -12.62 16.85 17.37
N SER A 71 -11.71 15.87 17.48
CA SER A 71 -10.28 16.07 17.20
C SER A 71 -10.04 16.64 15.80
N ASN A 72 -10.60 15.99 14.77
CA ASN A 72 -10.46 16.45 13.39
C ASN A 72 -11.01 17.87 13.19
N ALA A 73 -12.18 18.16 13.76
CA ALA A 73 -12.81 19.47 13.64
C ALA A 73 -12.01 20.59 14.32
N PHE A 74 -11.43 20.31 15.50
CA PHE A 74 -10.54 21.27 16.16
C PHE A 74 -9.23 21.46 15.39
N ILE A 75 -8.59 20.39 14.92
CA ILE A 75 -7.35 20.47 14.13
C ILE A 75 -7.56 21.37 12.90
N GLU A 76 -8.66 21.16 12.17
CA GLU A 76 -9.04 22.00 11.03
C GLU A 76 -9.14 23.48 11.39
N CYS A 77 -9.91 23.80 12.43
CA CYS A 77 -10.10 25.19 12.87
C CYS A 77 -8.79 25.80 13.34
N LEU A 78 -8.02 25.10 14.18
CA LEU A 78 -6.75 25.58 14.72
C LEU A 78 -5.74 25.85 13.60
N CYS A 79 -5.67 25.01 12.57
CA CYS A 79 -4.83 25.28 11.40
C CYS A 79 -5.29 26.55 10.65
N LYS A 80 -6.60 26.74 10.43
CA LYS A 80 -7.14 27.97 9.83
C LYS A 80 -6.89 29.23 10.66
N MET A 81 -6.64 29.05 11.95
CA MET A 81 -6.40 30.12 12.92
C MET A 81 -4.91 30.35 13.19
N ASP A 82 -4.01 29.75 12.40
CA ASP A 82 -2.54 29.85 12.57
C ASP A 82 -2.02 29.18 13.87
N MET A 83 -2.83 28.31 14.49
CA MET A 83 -2.55 27.62 15.76
C MET A 83 -2.18 26.14 15.57
N TRP A 84 -1.43 25.84 14.52
CA TRP A 84 -1.05 24.48 14.12
C TRP A 84 -0.26 23.71 15.19
N LYS A 85 0.45 24.38 16.11
CA LYS A 85 1.14 23.71 17.22
C LYS A 85 0.17 23.06 18.21
N GLU A 86 -0.98 23.70 18.46
CA GLU A 86 -2.05 23.10 19.26
C GLU A 86 -2.71 21.95 18.49
N ALA A 87 -2.86 22.08 17.18
CA ALA A 87 -3.35 20.99 16.34
C ALA A 87 -2.45 19.74 16.42
N ILE A 88 -1.11 19.93 16.40
CA ILE A 88 -0.14 18.85 16.63
C ILE A 88 -0.32 18.20 18.01
N LYS A 89 -0.56 19.01 19.04
CA LYS A 89 -0.80 18.48 20.40
C LYS A 89 -2.02 17.56 20.42
N ILE A 90 -3.12 17.96 19.77
CA ILE A 90 -4.32 17.11 19.65
C ILE A 90 -3.99 15.79 18.93
N ILE A 91 -3.23 15.84 17.83
CA ILE A 91 -2.82 14.63 17.09
C ILE A 91 -2.03 13.69 18.01
N LYS A 92 -1.00 14.19 18.67
CA LYS A 92 -0.14 13.37 19.56
C LYS A 92 -0.94 12.75 20.70
N THR A 93 -1.77 13.55 21.38
CA THR A 93 -2.63 13.04 22.45
C THR A 93 -3.65 12.02 21.93
N HIS A 94 -4.16 12.19 20.71
CA HIS A 94 -5.04 11.18 20.12
C HIS A 94 -4.30 9.87 19.85
N GLU A 95 -3.12 9.91 19.25
CA GLU A 95 -2.33 8.72 18.91
C GLU A 95 -1.79 7.96 20.14
N GLU A 96 -1.60 8.65 21.27
CA GLU A 96 -1.27 8.02 22.55
C GLU A 96 -2.46 7.21 23.12
N ASN A 97 -3.69 7.65 22.84
CA ASN A 97 -4.91 7.06 23.42
C ASN A 97 -5.65 6.12 22.46
N ASP A 98 -5.51 6.33 21.16
CA ASP A 98 -6.21 5.62 20.10
C ASP A 98 -5.21 5.21 18.99
N LYS A 99 -5.44 4.05 18.39
CA LYS A 99 -4.61 3.49 17.33
C LYS A 99 -5.00 4.00 15.94
N TYR A 100 -6.13 4.70 15.81
CA TYR A 100 -6.60 5.19 14.50
C TYR A 100 -5.96 6.54 14.14
N LEU A 101 -5.53 6.67 12.88
CA LEU A 101 -5.00 7.92 12.35
C LEU A 101 -6.13 8.92 12.08
N LEU A 102 -5.99 10.15 12.57
CA LEU A 102 -6.88 11.28 12.27
C LEU A 102 -6.67 11.80 10.84
N ARG A 103 -7.10 11.04 9.83
CA ARG A 103 -6.80 11.31 8.42
C ARG A 103 -7.16 12.74 7.99
N THR A 104 -8.32 13.24 8.40
CA THR A 104 -8.78 14.60 8.10
C THR A 104 -7.92 15.65 8.79
N GLY A 105 -7.59 15.46 10.07
CA GLY A 105 -6.71 16.35 10.83
C GLY A 105 -5.30 16.41 10.25
N TYR A 106 -4.71 15.25 9.92
CA TYR A 106 -3.42 15.15 9.22
C TYR A 106 -3.43 15.93 7.91
N THR A 107 -4.49 15.75 7.12
CA THR A 107 -4.65 16.43 5.83
C THR A 107 -4.63 17.95 6.00
N SER A 108 -5.36 18.47 6.97
CA SER A 108 -5.45 19.91 7.25
C SER A 108 -4.13 20.47 7.76
N LEU A 109 -3.45 19.75 8.65
CA LEU A 109 -2.13 20.13 9.15
C LEU A 109 -1.08 20.11 8.02
N ILE A 110 -0.98 19.04 7.24
CA ILE A 110 -0.03 18.93 6.12
C ILE A 110 -0.24 20.07 5.11
N SER A 111 -1.51 20.34 4.76
CA SER A 111 -1.86 21.44 3.85
C SER A 111 -1.37 22.79 4.42
N TYR A 112 -1.72 23.07 5.68
CA TYR A 112 -1.30 24.29 6.36
C TYR A 112 0.23 24.43 6.37
N LEU A 113 0.97 23.38 6.71
CA LEU A 113 2.43 23.41 6.83
C LEU A 113 3.09 23.71 5.47
N PHE A 114 2.64 23.11 4.38
CA PHE A 114 3.15 23.44 3.03
C PHE A 114 2.83 24.88 2.63
N ASP A 115 1.62 25.38 2.89
CA ASP A 115 1.25 26.77 2.60
C ASP A 115 2.11 27.79 3.35
N HIS A 116 2.57 27.44 4.56
CA HIS A 116 3.41 28.28 5.43
C HIS A 116 4.90 27.91 5.38
N LYS A 117 5.32 27.18 4.33
CA LYS A 117 6.73 26.81 4.06
C LYS A 117 7.44 26.06 5.21
N GLN A 118 6.67 25.36 6.05
CA GLN A 118 7.20 24.46 7.08
C GLN A 118 7.51 23.08 6.47
N GLU A 119 8.37 23.05 5.46
CA GLU A 119 8.56 21.91 4.54
C GLU A 119 8.97 20.62 5.25
N GLU A 120 9.97 20.68 6.14
CA GLU A 120 10.49 19.50 6.85
C GLU A 120 9.39 18.82 7.67
N LEU A 121 8.65 19.62 8.45
CA LEU A 121 7.55 19.14 9.26
C LEU A 121 6.38 18.63 8.40
N ALA A 122 6.08 19.30 7.28
CA ALA A 122 5.05 18.86 6.36
C ALA A 122 5.36 17.46 5.80
N TYR A 123 6.62 17.19 5.44
CA TYR A 123 7.06 15.86 5.02
C TYR A 123 7.01 14.83 6.14
N GLU A 124 7.36 15.19 7.38
CA GLU A 124 7.26 14.30 8.54
C GLU A 124 5.82 13.78 8.70
N TYR A 125 4.84 14.68 8.76
CA TYR A 125 3.42 14.30 8.91
C TYR A 125 2.88 13.59 7.66
N LEU A 126 3.30 13.99 6.46
CA LEU A 126 2.93 13.28 5.23
C LEU A 126 3.43 11.84 5.27
N MET A 127 4.70 11.61 5.59
CA MET A 127 5.28 10.27 5.69
C MET A 127 4.58 9.44 6.77
N HIS A 128 4.36 10.02 7.95
CA HIS A 128 3.65 9.33 9.04
C HIS A 128 2.23 8.90 8.63
N SER A 129 1.52 9.75 7.87
CA SER A 129 0.18 9.40 7.37
C SER A 129 0.18 8.26 6.34
N LEU A 130 1.25 8.11 5.56
CA LEU A 130 1.41 7.04 4.56
C LEU A 130 1.86 5.73 5.20
N GLN A 131 2.64 5.80 6.28
CA GLN A 131 3.10 4.64 7.05
C GLN A 131 1.96 3.97 7.84
N ASN A 132 1.02 4.77 8.33
CA ASN A 132 -0.03 4.32 9.24
C ASN A 132 -1.44 4.27 8.61
N SER A 133 -1.61 4.72 7.36
CA SER A 133 -2.89 4.73 6.65
C SER A 133 -2.73 4.86 5.13
N TYR A 134 -3.80 5.17 4.41
CA TYR A 134 -3.83 5.41 2.96
C TYR A 134 -3.32 6.80 2.55
N GLY A 135 -2.53 7.46 3.41
CA GLY A 135 -2.14 8.85 3.23
C GLY A 135 -3.27 9.86 3.49
N PRO A 136 -3.00 11.16 3.28
CA PRO A 136 -3.97 12.22 3.46
C PRO A 136 -5.07 12.18 2.38
N HIS A 137 -6.04 13.07 2.50
CA HIS A 137 -6.98 13.35 1.42
C HIS A 137 -6.33 14.18 0.30
N ASP A 138 -7.01 14.23 -0.84
CA ASP A 138 -6.49 14.78 -2.09
C ASP A 138 -6.09 16.26 -1.99
N ASN A 139 -6.84 17.05 -1.23
CA ASN A 139 -6.50 18.45 -0.94
C ASN A 139 -5.09 18.66 -0.39
N ALA A 140 -4.53 17.73 0.40
CA ALA A 140 -3.14 17.85 0.86
C ALA A 140 -2.14 17.71 -0.31
N TYR A 141 -2.41 16.81 -1.25
CA TYR A 141 -1.60 16.66 -2.46
C TYR A 141 -1.76 17.86 -3.40
N THR A 142 -2.97 18.40 -3.55
CA THR A 142 -3.21 19.64 -4.31
C THR A 142 -2.42 20.81 -3.73
N THR A 143 -2.45 20.99 -2.40
CA THR A 143 -1.67 22.05 -1.71
C THR A 143 -0.17 21.84 -1.88
N TYR A 144 0.28 20.58 -1.76
CA TYR A 144 1.67 20.22 -2.02
C TYR A 144 2.13 20.56 -3.45
N LEU A 145 1.31 20.26 -4.47
CA LEU A 145 1.62 20.59 -5.87
C LEU A 145 1.71 22.11 -6.08
N LYS A 146 0.76 22.87 -5.52
CA LYS A 146 0.80 24.34 -5.55
C LYS A 146 2.06 24.88 -4.87
N TYR A 147 2.47 24.29 -3.75
CA TYR A 147 3.72 24.62 -3.08
C TYR A 147 4.93 24.36 -3.98
N CYS A 148 5.00 23.19 -4.62
CA CYS A 148 6.10 22.83 -5.52
C CYS A 148 6.18 23.77 -6.74
N LEU A 149 5.04 24.15 -7.32
CA LEU A 149 4.98 25.04 -8.50
C LEU A 149 5.46 26.48 -8.20
N LYS A 150 5.37 26.93 -6.94
CA LYS A 150 5.94 28.22 -6.51
C LYS A 150 7.49 28.21 -6.53
N GLU A 151 8.12 27.03 -6.49
CA GLU A 151 9.56 26.86 -6.37
C GLU A 151 10.10 25.97 -7.51
N LYS A 152 9.91 26.44 -8.76
CA LYS A 152 10.19 25.69 -10.00
C LYS A 152 11.58 25.05 -10.05
N ASP A 153 12.60 25.72 -9.51
CA ASP A 153 13.98 25.21 -9.48
C ASP A 153 14.13 23.89 -8.69
N THR A 154 13.27 23.67 -7.69
CA THR A 154 13.26 22.45 -6.87
C THR A 154 12.12 21.51 -7.19
N PHE A 155 11.28 21.84 -8.19
CA PHE A 155 10.07 21.10 -8.52
C PHE A 155 10.36 19.62 -8.80
N ASN A 156 11.35 19.33 -9.65
CA ASN A 156 11.69 17.95 -10.05
C ASN A 156 12.04 17.09 -8.82
N MET A 157 12.89 17.60 -7.94
CA MET A 157 13.27 16.91 -6.70
C MET A 157 12.05 16.64 -5.82
N LYS A 158 11.17 17.63 -5.65
CA LYS A 158 9.98 17.52 -4.81
C LYS A 158 9.00 16.51 -5.40
N ILE A 159 8.60 16.65 -6.66
CA ILE A 159 7.64 15.73 -7.28
C ILE A 159 8.16 14.29 -7.32
N GLU A 160 9.45 14.09 -7.59
CA GLU A 160 10.07 12.76 -7.49
C GLU A 160 10.04 12.21 -6.05
N LYS A 161 10.27 13.05 -5.04
CA LYS A 161 10.13 12.66 -3.62
C LYS A 161 8.71 12.17 -3.31
N LEU A 162 7.67 12.82 -3.84
CA LEU A 162 6.29 12.35 -3.71
C LEU A 162 6.09 10.98 -4.38
N PHE A 163 6.59 10.80 -5.60
CA PHE A 163 6.47 9.53 -6.32
C PHE A 163 7.25 8.39 -5.63
N LEU A 164 8.40 8.69 -5.03
CA LEU A 164 9.16 7.75 -4.19
C LEU A 164 8.35 7.34 -2.96
N MET A 165 7.71 8.27 -2.25
CA MET A 165 6.84 7.95 -1.11
C MET A 165 5.66 7.08 -1.54
N TRP A 166 5.01 7.38 -2.68
CA TRP A 166 3.94 6.53 -3.20
C TRP A 166 4.42 5.13 -3.59
N ASN A 167 5.62 5.00 -4.18
CA ASN A 167 6.24 3.72 -4.47
C ASN A 167 6.57 2.93 -3.19
N ALA A 168 7.08 3.58 -2.15
CA ALA A 168 7.48 2.96 -0.89
C ALA A 168 6.27 2.36 -0.15
N TYR A 169 5.18 3.12 -0.06
CA TYR A 169 3.97 2.73 0.68
C TYR A 169 2.86 2.14 -0.19
N GLY A 170 3.13 1.89 -1.48
CA GLY A 170 2.18 1.26 -2.40
C GLY A 170 0.92 2.08 -2.68
N ILE A 171 1.03 3.41 -2.58
CA ILE A 171 -0.06 4.36 -2.73
C ILE A 171 -0.42 4.54 -4.20
N LYS A 172 -1.73 4.57 -4.48
CA LYS A 172 -2.28 4.94 -5.78
C LYS A 172 -3.03 6.26 -5.60
N PRO A 173 -2.62 7.35 -6.26
CA PRO A 173 -3.39 8.59 -6.21
C PRO A 173 -4.78 8.38 -6.84
N SER A 174 -5.71 9.25 -6.47
CA SER A 174 -6.96 9.40 -7.22
C SER A 174 -6.66 9.88 -8.64
N GLN A 175 -7.63 9.69 -9.52
CA GLN A 175 -7.56 10.21 -10.88
C GLN A 175 -7.31 11.73 -10.88
N ASP A 176 -8.01 12.49 -10.04
CA ASP A 176 -7.88 13.94 -9.96
C ASP A 176 -6.45 14.35 -9.60
N ILE A 177 -5.86 13.72 -8.58
CA ILE A 177 -4.47 13.97 -8.20
C ILE A 177 -3.48 13.53 -9.28
N ALA A 178 -3.72 12.42 -9.97
CA ALA A 178 -2.87 12.01 -11.09
C ALA A 178 -2.90 13.03 -12.24
N PHE A 179 -4.06 13.62 -12.53
CA PHE A 179 -4.19 14.70 -13.52
C PHE A 179 -3.58 16.02 -13.04
N GLU A 180 -3.71 16.37 -11.76
CA GLU A 180 -3.03 17.54 -11.21
C GLU A 180 -1.50 17.39 -11.28
N CYS A 181 -0.96 16.22 -10.94
CA CYS A 181 0.45 15.91 -11.15
C CYS A 181 0.84 16.02 -12.63
N MET A 182 0.01 15.50 -13.54
CA MET A 182 0.25 15.61 -14.99
C MET A 182 0.37 17.07 -15.42
N ASN A 183 -0.59 17.92 -15.04
CA ASN A 183 -0.58 19.34 -15.39
C ASN A 183 0.65 20.06 -14.81
N ALA A 184 0.97 19.82 -13.53
CA ALA A 184 2.13 20.42 -12.88
C ALA A 184 3.45 19.99 -13.54
N CYS A 185 3.62 18.70 -13.84
CA CYS A 185 4.79 18.18 -14.54
C CYS A 185 4.93 18.75 -15.96
N ILE A 186 3.83 18.86 -16.71
CA ILE A 186 3.83 19.49 -18.05
C ILE A 186 4.26 20.96 -17.95
N GLU A 187 3.74 21.72 -16.98
CA GLU A 187 4.13 23.11 -16.75
C GLU A 187 5.64 23.25 -16.45
N CYS A 188 6.22 22.24 -15.78
CA CYS A 188 7.64 22.17 -15.48
C CYS A 188 8.46 21.42 -16.56
N GLY A 189 7.91 21.24 -17.76
CA GLY A 189 8.65 20.78 -18.94
C GLY A 189 8.78 19.27 -19.10
N TRP A 190 8.04 18.45 -18.33
CA TRP A 190 8.03 17.01 -18.51
C TRP A 190 7.10 16.59 -19.63
N SER A 191 7.43 15.50 -20.32
CA SER A 191 6.52 14.85 -21.28
C SER A 191 5.61 13.86 -20.54
N VAL A 192 4.33 14.17 -20.38
CA VAL A 192 3.37 13.33 -19.66
C VAL A 192 2.26 12.82 -20.57
N SER A 193 1.89 11.55 -20.44
CA SER A 193 0.76 10.97 -21.17
C SER A 193 0.07 9.84 -20.40
N GLN A 194 -1.26 9.75 -20.53
CA GLN A 194 -1.98 8.55 -20.12
C GLN A 194 -1.52 7.34 -20.94
N THR A 195 -1.42 6.19 -20.29
CA THR A 195 -0.93 4.93 -20.87
C THR A 195 -1.64 3.73 -20.27
N VAL A 196 -1.39 2.56 -20.86
CA VAL A 196 -1.73 1.26 -20.30
C VAL A 196 -0.49 0.40 -20.27
N ILE A 197 -0.39 -0.47 -19.26
CA ILE A 197 0.71 -1.44 -19.16
C ILE A 197 0.24 -2.78 -19.73
N SER A 198 0.97 -3.28 -20.72
CA SER A 198 0.65 -4.53 -21.40
C SER A 198 1.88 -5.42 -21.44
N ARG A 199 1.77 -6.65 -20.94
CA ARG A 199 2.91 -7.59 -20.81
C ARG A 199 4.10 -6.96 -20.09
N SER A 200 3.83 -6.25 -19.01
CA SER A 200 4.83 -5.50 -18.22
C SER A 200 5.54 -4.38 -18.98
N ARG A 201 5.00 -3.90 -20.11
CA ARG A 201 5.58 -2.81 -20.90
C ARG A 201 4.64 -1.63 -21.01
N CYS A 202 5.17 -0.42 -20.87
CA CYS A 202 4.42 0.81 -21.09
C CYS A 202 4.17 1.04 -22.59
N ARG A 203 2.91 1.29 -23.00
CA ARG A 203 2.59 1.57 -24.41
C ARG A 203 3.02 2.94 -24.93
N LYS A 204 3.47 3.83 -24.05
CA LYS A 204 3.89 5.20 -24.42
C LYS A 204 5.40 5.33 -24.58
N CYS A 205 6.17 4.94 -23.57
CA CYS A 205 7.64 5.02 -23.63
C CYS A 205 8.32 3.70 -24.03
N ASN A 206 7.57 2.59 -24.14
CA ASN A 206 8.08 1.23 -24.41
C ASN A 206 9.01 0.64 -23.34
N GLU A 207 9.13 1.27 -22.18
CA GLU A 207 9.93 0.76 -21.05
C GLU A 207 9.28 -0.48 -20.42
N ASP A 208 10.12 -1.43 -20.01
CA ASP A 208 9.74 -2.65 -19.29
C ASP A 208 9.71 -2.38 -17.77
N ILE A 209 8.52 -2.47 -17.19
CA ILE A 209 8.22 -2.13 -15.79
C ILE A 209 8.66 -3.28 -14.84
N SER A 210 8.71 -4.52 -15.30
CA SER A 210 8.91 -5.70 -14.44
C SER A 210 10.35 -5.98 -13.97
N GLN A 211 11.30 -5.07 -14.17
CA GLN A 211 12.73 -5.40 -14.02
C GLN A 211 13.48 -4.68 -12.88
N GLN A 212 12.80 -4.19 -11.85
CA GLN A 212 13.54 -3.75 -10.66
C GLN A 212 13.96 -4.97 -9.82
N SER A 213 15.26 -5.25 -9.81
CA SER A 213 15.86 -6.13 -8.81
C SER A 213 15.66 -5.47 -7.44
N LEU A 214 14.96 -6.14 -6.54
CA LEU A 214 14.95 -5.74 -5.14
C LEU A 214 16.37 -5.83 -4.56
N PRO A 215 16.78 -4.92 -3.68
CA PRO A 215 18.04 -5.03 -2.96
C PRO A 215 18.01 -6.23 -1.99
N ASP A 216 19.19 -6.76 -1.65
CA ASP A 216 19.31 -7.92 -0.76
C ASP A 216 18.70 -7.67 0.64
N GLU A 217 18.75 -6.43 1.11
CA GLU A 217 18.13 -5.99 2.37
C GLU A 217 16.62 -6.16 2.37
N ASP A 218 15.96 -5.87 1.24
CA ASP A 218 14.52 -6.03 1.11
C ASP A 218 14.09 -7.50 1.12
N TYR A 219 14.88 -8.40 0.53
CA TYR A 219 14.64 -9.84 0.68
C TYR A 219 14.79 -10.28 2.13
N GLU A 220 15.78 -9.75 2.85
CA GLU A 220 15.98 -10.06 4.27
C GLU A 220 14.80 -9.58 5.12
N ARG A 221 14.27 -8.37 4.87
CA ARG A 221 13.06 -7.86 5.52
C ARG A 221 11.86 -8.79 5.31
N LEU A 222 11.60 -9.19 4.06
CA LEU A 222 10.53 -10.14 3.72
C LEU A 222 10.74 -11.51 4.38
N LEU A 223 11.99 -12.01 4.39
CA LEU A 223 12.35 -13.27 5.01
C LEU A 223 12.11 -13.26 6.52
N GLN A 224 12.54 -12.20 7.22
CA GLN A 224 12.36 -12.08 8.67
C GLN A 224 10.89 -11.93 9.05
N ALA A 225 10.13 -11.11 8.31
CA ALA A 225 8.69 -10.97 8.52
C ALA A 225 7.96 -12.31 8.31
N THR A 226 8.32 -13.05 7.27
CA THR A 226 7.76 -14.38 6.98
C THR A 226 8.16 -15.41 8.02
N LYS A 227 9.43 -15.41 8.47
CA LYS A 227 9.92 -16.30 9.53
C LYS A 227 9.18 -16.07 10.84
N LYS A 228 8.97 -14.80 11.22
CA LYS A 228 8.20 -14.44 12.41
C LYS A 228 6.77 -15.01 12.33
N ARG A 229 6.13 -14.94 11.16
CA ARG A 229 4.79 -15.49 10.91
C ARG A 229 4.74 -17.01 10.88
N LEU A 230 5.78 -17.63 10.34
CA LEU A 230 5.92 -19.09 10.29
C LEU A 230 5.99 -19.67 11.71
N ILE A 231 6.66 -18.97 12.63
CA ILE A 231 6.78 -19.37 14.04
C ILE A 231 5.55 -18.95 14.86
N PHE A 232 5.04 -17.73 14.65
CA PHE A 232 4.00 -17.13 15.48
C PHE A 232 2.86 -16.52 14.65
N LYS A 233 1.61 -16.79 15.02
CA LYS A 233 0.43 -16.02 14.59
C LYS A 233 -0.43 -15.72 15.81
N GLU A 234 -0.68 -14.44 16.05
CA GLU A 234 -1.65 -13.98 17.06
C GLU A 234 -1.47 -14.69 18.43
N MET A 235 -0.21 -14.78 18.89
CA MET A 235 0.21 -15.42 20.16
C MET A 235 0.19 -16.96 20.22
N TYR A 236 -0.11 -17.66 19.12
CA TYR A 236 -0.05 -19.13 19.03
C TYR A 236 0.98 -19.61 18.00
N TYR A 237 1.50 -20.82 18.22
CA TYR A 237 2.32 -21.51 17.22
C TYR A 237 1.42 -21.92 16.02
N VAL A 238 1.77 -21.45 14.83
CA VAL A 238 1.08 -21.81 13.57
C VAL A 238 1.39 -23.24 13.14
N THR A 239 2.58 -23.69 13.48
CA THR A 239 3.13 -24.97 13.06
C THR A 239 4.04 -25.52 14.13
N GLU A 240 4.21 -26.84 14.17
CA GLU A 240 5.04 -27.49 15.18
C GLU A 240 6.51 -27.04 15.06
N PRO A 241 7.16 -26.64 16.17
CA PRO A 241 8.54 -26.12 16.14
C PRO A 241 9.53 -27.04 15.43
N HIS A 242 9.37 -28.36 15.58
CA HIS A 242 10.23 -29.34 14.91
C HIS A 242 10.07 -29.34 13.39
N GLU A 243 8.84 -29.21 12.86
CA GLU A 243 8.59 -29.10 11.42
C GLU A 243 9.25 -27.83 10.85
N ILE A 244 9.09 -26.70 11.54
CA ILE A 244 9.71 -25.43 11.15
C ILE A 244 11.24 -25.55 11.15
N GLN A 245 11.83 -26.10 12.23
CA GLN A 245 13.29 -26.23 12.32
C GLN A 245 13.84 -27.18 11.26
N SER A 246 13.17 -28.31 11.03
CA SER A 246 13.52 -29.25 9.97
C SER A 246 13.50 -28.57 8.60
N PHE A 247 12.47 -27.76 8.34
CA PHE A 247 12.36 -26.99 7.10
C PHE A 247 13.46 -25.93 6.95
N ILE A 248 13.70 -25.11 7.97
CA ILE A 248 14.73 -24.06 7.93
C ILE A 248 16.11 -24.70 7.68
N ASN A 249 16.42 -25.80 8.36
CA ASN A 249 17.67 -26.54 8.14
C ASN A 249 17.77 -27.08 6.71
N PHE A 250 16.68 -27.64 6.19
CA PHE A 250 16.59 -28.11 4.82
C PHE A 250 16.83 -26.98 3.80
N ILE A 251 16.23 -25.81 3.99
CA ILE A 251 16.45 -24.66 3.10
C ILE A 251 17.89 -24.15 3.20
N ASN A 252 18.42 -23.98 4.41
CA ASN A 252 19.79 -23.47 4.59
C ASN A 252 20.86 -24.36 3.98
N LYS A 253 20.66 -25.68 3.99
CA LYS A 253 21.58 -26.65 3.36
C LYS A 253 21.56 -26.59 1.84
N ASN A 254 20.40 -26.28 1.24
CA ASN A 254 20.18 -26.50 -0.19
C ASN A 254 20.05 -25.21 -1.02
N LYS A 255 19.74 -24.07 -0.39
CA LYS A 255 19.61 -22.75 -1.05
C LYS A 255 20.88 -22.36 -1.82
N PRO A 256 20.79 -21.51 -2.86
CA PRO A 256 19.56 -20.94 -3.41
C PRO A 256 18.79 -21.92 -4.30
N TYR A 257 17.47 -21.85 -4.28
CA TYR A 257 16.61 -22.47 -5.29
C TYR A 257 16.29 -21.46 -6.40
N ASP A 258 16.26 -21.93 -7.65
CA ASP A 258 15.84 -21.13 -8.79
C ASP A 258 14.32 -21.16 -9.01
N ILE A 259 13.68 -22.25 -8.57
CA ILE A 259 12.25 -22.48 -8.72
C ILE A 259 11.72 -23.15 -7.46
N ILE A 260 10.69 -22.55 -6.87
CA ILE A 260 9.92 -23.10 -5.76
C ILE A 260 8.49 -23.31 -6.25
N ALA A 261 8.05 -24.56 -6.33
CA ALA A 261 6.76 -24.91 -6.89
C ALA A 261 5.76 -25.27 -5.80
N ASP A 262 4.57 -24.67 -5.89
CA ASP A 262 3.42 -24.98 -5.05
C ASP A 262 2.83 -26.32 -5.49
N GLY A 263 3.07 -27.33 -4.67
CA GLY A 263 2.59 -28.68 -4.89
C GLY A 263 1.07 -28.73 -4.96
N LEU A 264 0.35 -28.08 -4.05
CA LEU A 264 -1.12 -28.10 -4.06
C LEU A 264 -1.65 -27.47 -5.33
N ASN A 265 -1.07 -26.35 -5.79
CA ASN A 265 -1.44 -25.73 -7.05
C ASN A 265 -1.19 -26.70 -8.23
N ILE A 266 -0.02 -27.35 -8.29
CA ILE A 266 0.27 -28.37 -9.31
C ILE A 266 -0.76 -29.50 -9.29
N MET A 267 -1.06 -30.06 -8.11
CA MET A 267 -1.99 -31.17 -7.97
C MET A 267 -3.43 -30.76 -8.32
N TYR A 268 -3.86 -29.56 -7.93
CA TYR A 268 -5.18 -29.02 -8.25
C TYR A 268 -5.36 -28.92 -9.77
N VAL A 269 -4.40 -28.33 -10.48
CA VAL A 269 -4.47 -28.23 -11.94
C VAL A 269 -4.42 -29.62 -12.60
N ALA A 270 -3.66 -30.56 -12.03
CA ALA A 270 -3.60 -31.94 -12.53
C ALA A 270 -4.90 -32.74 -12.32
N LYS A 271 -5.64 -32.49 -11.22
CA LYS A 271 -6.88 -33.21 -10.87
C LYS A 271 -8.12 -32.67 -11.58
N ASN A 272 -8.19 -31.36 -11.83
CA ASN A 272 -9.38 -30.72 -12.40
C ASN A 272 -9.50 -30.82 -13.94
N GLY A 273 -8.91 -31.85 -14.55
CA GLY A 273 -9.35 -32.33 -15.87
C GLY A 273 -8.85 -31.60 -17.11
N ILE A 274 -7.71 -30.89 -17.09
CA ILE A 274 -7.13 -30.29 -18.31
C ILE A 274 -5.77 -30.94 -18.65
N ASN A 275 -5.84 -31.95 -19.50
CA ASN A 275 -4.80 -32.54 -20.35
C ASN A 275 -3.60 -33.27 -19.71
N LYS A 276 -3.39 -34.53 -20.16
CA LYS A 276 -2.09 -35.22 -20.09
C LYS A 276 -0.93 -34.31 -20.56
N ASP A 277 -1.20 -33.41 -21.49
CA ASP A 277 -0.25 -32.41 -22.00
C ASP A 277 0.29 -31.51 -20.90
N LEU A 278 -0.51 -31.05 -19.93
CA LEU A 278 0.00 -30.21 -18.86
C LEU A 278 0.97 -30.98 -17.94
N MET A 279 0.65 -32.25 -17.65
CA MET A 279 1.53 -33.10 -16.86
C MET A 279 2.85 -33.38 -17.58
N TYR A 280 2.77 -33.56 -18.91
CA TYR A 280 3.94 -33.62 -19.77
C TYR A 280 4.71 -32.30 -19.74
N GLU A 281 4.04 -31.15 -19.80
CA GLU A 281 4.65 -29.82 -19.75
C GLU A 281 5.36 -29.55 -18.42
N ILE A 282 4.73 -29.84 -17.28
CA ILE A 282 5.36 -29.73 -15.95
C ILE A 282 6.63 -30.57 -15.90
N LYS A 283 6.56 -31.82 -16.37
CA LYS A 283 7.71 -32.73 -16.40
C LYS A 283 8.80 -32.23 -17.36
N ARG A 284 8.41 -31.72 -18.52
CA ARG A 284 9.33 -31.15 -19.53
C ARG A 284 10.04 -29.93 -18.98
N ILE A 285 9.31 -29.02 -18.34
CA ILE A 285 9.83 -27.82 -17.69
C ILE A 285 10.83 -28.24 -16.61
N PHE A 286 10.45 -29.05 -15.63
CA PHE A 286 11.39 -29.42 -14.55
C PHE A 286 12.62 -30.16 -15.05
N LYS A 287 12.48 -31.08 -16.00
CA LYS A 287 13.65 -31.71 -16.65
C LYS A 287 14.54 -30.71 -17.40
N SER A 288 13.95 -29.70 -18.02
CA SER A 288 14.71 -28.62 -18.67
C SER A 288 15.50 -27.82 -17.65
N TYR A 289 14.91 -27.50 -16.51
CA TYR A 289 15.60 -26.79 -15.41
C TYR A 289 16.73 -27.67 -14.82
N GLU A 290 16.49 -28.96 -14.58
CA GLU A 290 17.53 -29.90 -14.14
C GLU A 290 18.70 -29.94 -15.14
N LYS A 291 18.44 -30.04 -16.45
CA LYS A 291 19.46 -30.00 -17.50
C LYS A 291 20.26 -28.69 -17.55
N GLN A 292 19.67 -27.60 -17.08
CA GLN A 292 20.32 -26.28 -16.99
C GLN A 292 21.02 -26.08 -15.63
N ASN A 293 21.19 -27.13 -14.82
CA ASN A 293 21.71 -27.08 -13.46
C ASN A 293 20.94 -26.11 -12.54
N LYS A 294 19.64 -25.94 -12.79
CA LYS A 294 18.75 -25.12 -11.97
C LYS A 294 18.13 -25.95 -10.86
N LYS A 295 18.15 -25.43 -9.63
CA LYS A 295 17.60 -26.12 -8.45
C LYS A 295 16.11 -25.86 -8.33
N VAL A 296 15.34 -26.94 -8.32
CA VAL A 296 13.87 -26.91 -8.20
C VAL A 296 13.48 -27.53 -6.86
N LEU A 297 12.61 -26.85 -6.11
CA LEU A 297 11.99 -27.34 -4.89
C LEU A 297 10.48 -27.44 -5.06
N ILE A 298 9.88 -28.57 -4.70
CA ILE A 298 8.43 -28.71 -4.58
C ILE A 298 8.06 -28.72 -3.10
N ILE A 299 7.20 -27.79 -2.68
CA ILE A 299 6.61 -27.79 -1.33
C ILE A 299 5.16 -28.20 -1.45
N GLY A 300 4.73 -29.17 -0.64
CA GLY A 300 3.34 -29.61 -0.66
C GLY A 300 2.94 -30.33 0.62
N LYS A 301 1.70 -30.79 0.70
CA LYS A 301 1.18 -31.52 1.86
C LYS A 301 1.64 -32.98 1.90
N ALA A 302 1.71 -33.57 3.08
CA ALA A 302 2.11 -34.96 3.28
C ALA A 302 1.29 -35.97 2.44
N HIS A 303 -0.01 -35.74 2.25
CA HIS A 303 -0.86 -36.62 1.42
C HIS A 303 -0.48 -36.63 -0.07
N MET A 304 0.33 -35.68 -0.52
CA MET A 304 0.75 -35.56 -1.92
C MET A 304 1.87 -36.51 -2.33
N LYS A 305 2.53 -37.19 -1.38
CA LYS A 305 3.66 -38.09 -1.66
C LYS A 305 3.37 -39.08 -2.79
N LYS A 306 2.19 -39.72 -2.76
CA LYS A 306 1.76 -40.69 -3.79
C LYS A 306 1.56 -40.04 -5.16
N PHE A 307 1.02 -38.82 -5.19
CA PHE A 307 0.80 -38.08 -6.43
C PHE A 307 2.13 -37.69 -7.10
N ILE A 308 3.07 -37.11 -6.33
CA ILE A 308 4.39 -36.71 -6.84
C ILE A 308 5.19 -37.91 -7.36
N ALA A 309 5.09 -39.05 -6.68
CA ALA A 309 5.70 -40.30 -7.14
C ALA A 309 5.13 -40.74 -8.50
N LYS A 310 3.81 -40.69 -8.68
CA LYS A 310 3.11 -41.08 -9.91
C LYS A 310 3.54 -40.25 -11.13
N ILE A 311 3.84 -38.98 -10.92
CA ILE A 311 4.17 -38.03 -12.01
C ILE A 311 5.65 -38.06 -12.38
N GLY A 312 6.46 -38.81 -11.63
CA GLY A 312 7.87 -39.05 -11.92
C GLY A 312 8.77 -37.84 -11.65
N LEU A 313 8.40 -37.01 -10.68
CA LEU A 313 9.20 -35.87 -10.21
C LEU A 313 10.01 -36.24 -8.96
N GLN A 314 10.55 -37.46 -8.94
CA GLN A 314 11.31 -38.05 -7.83
C GLN A 314 12.77 -37.56 -7.76
N SER A 315 13.30 -36.96 -8.83
CA SER A 315 14.64 -36.36 -8.89
C SER A 315 14.73 -34.95 -8.29
N VAL A 316 13.60 -34.26 -8.19
CA VAL A 316 13.51 -32.86 -7.73
C VAL A 316 13.56 -32.78 -6.19
N ASP A 317 14.06 -31.69 -5.61
CA ASP A 317 13.99 -31.53 -4.15
C ASP A 317 12.54 -31.35 -3.69
N ARG A 318 12.19 -31.95 -2.54
CA ARG A 318 10.81 -31.96 -2.05
C ARG A 318 10.77 -31.76 -0.54
N PHE A 319 9.88 -30.89 -0.07
CA PHE A 319 9.54 -30.79 1.33
C PHE A 319 8.04 -30.97 1.52
N TYR A 320 7.66 -31.91 2.38
CA TYR A 320 6.25 -32.19 2.65
C TYR A 320 5.88 -31.66 4.03
N VAL A 321 5.01 -30.65 4.06
CA VAL A 321 4.45 -30.14 5.32
C VAL A 321 3.27 -31.01 5.77
N LYS A 322 2.93 -30.97 7.06
CA LYS A 322 1.73 -31.62 7.60
C LYS A 322 0.48 -31.08 6.91
N ASN A 323 -0.56 -31.91 6.86
CA ASN A 323 -1.82 -31.53 6.22
C ASN A 323 -2.52 -30.35 6.92
N SER A 324 -2.26 -30.15 8.22
CA SER A 324 -2.81 -29.05 9.03
C SER A 324 -2.00 -27.75 8.95
N SER A 325 -0.72 -27.81 8.57
CA SER A 325 0.16 -26.64 8.49
C SER A 325 -0.23 -25.76 7.30
N ASN A 326 0.12 -24.47 7.31
CA ASN A 326 -0.10 -23.58 6.16
C ASN A 326 1.14 -23.60 5.26
N ASP A 327 1.01 -24.08 4.02
CA ASP A 327 2.13 -24.27 3.07
C ASP A 327 2.60 -22.99 2.39
N ASP A 328 1.74 -21.97 2.26
CA ASP A 328 2.10 -20.69 1.64
C ASP A 328 3.29 -20.02 2.34
N LEU A 329 3.34 -20.06 3.68
CA LEU A 329 4.45 -19.48 4.44
C LEU A 329 5.77 -20.22 4.22
N PHE A 330 5.72 -21.53 3.97
CA PHE A 330 6.92 -22.32 3.62
C PHE A 330 7.39 -21.97 2.21
N LEU A 331 6.47 -21.84 1.26
CA LEU A 331 6.75 -21.38 -0.11
C LEU A 331 7.42 -20.01 -0.11
N LEU A 332 6.84 -19.04 0.59
CA LEU A 332 7.37 -17.69 0.72
C LEU A 332 8.73 -17.67 1.40
N TYR A 333 8.90 -18.40 2.50
CA TYR A 333 10.19 -18.50 3.19
C TYR A 333 11.29 -19.03 2.26
N ALA A 334 11.03 -20.13 1.55
CA ALA A 334 12.01 -20.71 0.62
C ALA A 334 12.39 -19.75 -0.52
N ALA A 335 11.40 -19.01 -1.03
CA ALA A 335 11.63 -18.04 -2.08
C ALA A 335 12.46 -16.84 -1.59
N PHE A 336 12.08 -16.23 -0.46
CA PHE A 336 12.84 -15.11 0.12
C PHE A 336 14.25 -15.52 0.55
N ALA A 337 14.42 -16.72 1.13
CA ALA A 337 15.74 -17.26 1.47
C ALA A 337 16.63 -17.51 0.24
N SER A 338 16.03 -17.66 -0.95
CA SER A 338 16.74 -17.80 -2.24
C SER A 338 16.94 -16.47 -2.97
N ARG A 339 16.51 -15.35 -2.37
CA ARG A 339 16.66 -13.96 -2.88
C ARG A 339 16.19 -13.84 -4.34
N LYS A 340 16.96 -13.12 -5.18
CA LYS A 340 16.70 -12.89 -6.62
C LYS A 340 16.48 -14.15 -7.47
N ASN A 341 16.90 -15.33 -6.99
CA ASN A 341 16.70 -16.58 -7.71
C ASN A 341 15.36 -17.24 -7.37
N GLY A 342 14.76 -16.92 -6.22
CA GLY A 342 13.60 -17.61 -5.66
C GLY A 342 12.29 -17.30 -6.38
N ARG A 343 12.08 -17.87 -7.57
CA ARG A 343 10.82 -17.73 -8.31
C ARG A 343 9.79 -18.76 -7.81
N ILE A 344 8.57 -18.32 -7.56
CA ILE A 344 7.46 -19.18 -7.16
C ILE A 344 6.61 -19.57 -8.37
N ILE A 345 6.23 -20.85 -8.43
CA ILE A 345 5.17 -21.35 -9.32
C ILE A 345 3.89 -21.57 -8.52
N SER A 346 2.94 -20.64 -8.61
CA SER A 346 1.58 -20.80 -8.06
C SER A 346 0.62 -19.82 -8.73
N ARG A 347 -0.64 -20.21 -8.88
CA ARG A 347 -1.74 -19.29 -9.25
C ARG A 347 -2.35 -18.59 -8.03
N ASP A 348 -2.01 -19.00 -6.81
CA ASP A 348 -2.52 -18.36 -5.59
C ASP A 348 -1.82 -17.01 -5.38
N LEU A 349 -2.59 -15.94 -5.20
CA LEU A 349 -2.06 -14.60 -4.96
C LEU A 349 -1.53 -14.39 -3.55
N MET A 350 -1.67 -15.39 -2.66
CA MET A 350 -1.17 -15.41 -1.29
C MET A 350 -1.68 -14.22 -0.46
N ARG A 351 -2.85 -13.67 -0.82
CA ARG A 351 -3.39 -12.40 -0.28
C ARG A 351 -3.52 -12.41 1.23
N GLN A 352 -3.94 -13.55 1.80
CA GLN A 352 -4.12 -13.72 3.24
C GLN A 352 -2.84 -13.50 4.05
N HIS A 353 -1.67 -13.77 3.47
CA HIS A 353 -0.37 -13.61 4.14
C HIS A 353 0.15 -12.19 4.07
N VAL A 354 -0.17 -11.47 2.98
CA VAL A 354 0.11 -10.04 2.83
C VAL A 354 -0.68 -9.26 3.88
N PHE A 355 -2.00 -9.41 3.94
CA PHE A 355 -2.83 -8.72 4.93
C PHE A 355 -2.41 -8.99 6.37
N ALA A 356 -1.88 -10.19 6.63
CA ALA A 356 -1.43 -10.54 7.94
C ALA A 356 -0.26 -9.66 8.41
N LEU A 357 0.65 -9.22 7.53
CA LEU A 357 1.88 -8.48 7.91
C LEU A 357 1.62 -7.21 8.74
N GLN A 358 0.44 -6.58 8.61
CA GLN A 358 0.05 -5.34 9.31
C GLN A 358 1.07 -4.20 9.16
N ASP A 359 1.86 -4.23 8.09
CA ASP A 359 2.89 -3.25 7.76
C ASP A 359 2.71 -2.86 6.28
N ILE A 360 2.40 -1.58 6.04
CA ILE A 360 2.07 -1.06 4.70
C ILE A 360 3.29 -1.13 3.78
N GLU A 361 4.48 -0.87 4.29
CA GLU A 361 5.71 -0.87 3.49
C GLU A 361 6.11 -2.30 3.11
N LEU A 362 6.05 -3.25 4.06
CA LEU A 362 6.27 -4.67 3.77
C LEU A 362 5.23 -5.21 2.79
N ASN A 363 3.98 -4.73 2.85
CA ASN A 363 2.94 -5.09 1.89
C ASN A 363 3.25 -4.57 0.48
N ALA A 364 3.70 -3.33 0.37
CA ALA A 364 4.15 -2.77 -0.91
C ALA A 364 5.37 -3.53 -1.45
N LEU A 365 6.31 -3.88 -0.58
CA LEU A 365 7.51 -4.62 -0.92
C LEU A 365 7.19 -6.05 -1.39
N PHE A 366 6.30 -6.76 -0.68
CA PHE A 366 5.82 -8.08 -1.08
C PHE A 366 5.22 -8.04 -2.48
N LYS A 367 4.41 -7.02 -2.77
CA LYS A 367 3.80 -6.83 -4.09
C LYS A 367 4.89 -6.66 -5.15
N LYS A 368 5.87 -5.76 -4.95
CA LYS A 368 7.01 -5.60 -5.88
C LYS A 368 7.74 -6.92 -6.14
N TRP A 369 7.97 -7.71 -5.10
CA TRP A 369 8.54 -9.05 -5.22
C TRP A 369 7.63 -9.97 -6.05
N GLN A 370 6.34 -10.03 -5.72
CA GLN A 370 5.35 -10.85 -6.40
C GLN A 370 5.29 -10.54 -7.90
N LEU A 371 5.37 -9.25 -8.26
CA LEU A 371 5.37 -8.80 -9.64
C LEU A 371 6.47 -9.45 -10.46
N SER A 372 7.65 -9.67 -9.87
CA SER A 372 8.87 -10.13 -10.54
C SER A 372 9.17 -11.62 -10.33
N HIS A 373 8.65 -12.24 -9.26
CA HIS A 373 9.02 -13.58 -8.83
C HIS A 373 7.90 -14.61 -8.87
N GLN A 374 6.64 -14.21 -9.14
CA GLN A 374 5.54 -15.17 -9.22
C GLN A 374 5.15 -15.53 -10.66
N PHE A 375 5.07 -16.83 -10.90
CA PHE A 375 4.77 -17.44 -12.19
C PHE A 375 3.72 -18.54 -12.04
N PHE A 376 3.12 -18.93 -13.16
CA PHE A 376 2.26 -20.09 -13.26
C PHE A 376 2.56 -20.83 -14.56
N ILE A 377 2.05 -22.07 -14.65
CA ILE A 377 2.20 -22.88 -15.85
C ILE A 377 0.91 -22.76 -16.68
N ASP A 378 1.10 -22.39 -17.95
CA ASP A 378 0.10 -22.36 -19.00
C ASP A 378 0.37 -23.48 -20.00
N VAL A 379 -0.68 -24.19 -20.43
CA VAL A 379 -0.55 -25.35 -21.33
C VAL A 379 0.03 -24.96 -22.69
N LYS A 380 -0.28 -23.75 -23.19
CA LYS A 380 0.11 -23.30 -24.53
C LYS A 380 1.39 -22.48 -24.51
N LYS A 381 1.58 -21.68 -23.46
CA LYS A 381 2.70 -20.72 -23.34
C LYS A 381 3.81 -21.19 -22.42
N GLY A 382 3.63 -22.31 -21.72
CA GLY A 382 4.60 -22.84 -20.77
C GLY A 382 4.68 -21.99 -19.51
N PHE A 383 5.89 -21.55 -19.15
CA PHE A 383 6.13 -20.78 -17.94
C PHE A 383 5.76 -19.31 -18.15
N VAL A 384 4.74 -18.83 -17.45
CA VAL A 384 4.19 -17.49 -17.65
C VAL A 384 4.23 -16.71 -16.35
N GLN A 385 4.78 -15.50 -16.38
CA GLN A 385 4.78 -14.58 -15.24
C GLN A 385 3.35 -14.17 -14.93
N LEU A 386 2.94 -14.24 -13.67
CA LEU A 386 1.55 -14.03 -13.28
C LEU A 386 1.03 -12.66 -13.73
N ASN A 387 1.88 -11.64 -13.63
CA ASN A 387 1.62 -10.28 -14.06
C ASN A 387 1.37 -10.07 -15.56
N SER A 388 1.84 -10.99 -16.40
CA SER A 388 1.70 -10.83 -17.85
C SER A 388 0.25 -10.98 -18.33
N LEU A 389 -0.61 -11.62 -17.53
CA LEU A 389 -2.05 -11.78 -17.80
C LEU A 389 -2.92 -10.76 -17.06
N PHE A 390 -2.52 -10.37 -15.85
CA PHE A 390 -3.24 -9.44 -15.01
C PHE A 390 -2.20 -8.49 -14.41
N PRO A 391 -2.30 -7.16 -14.57
CA PRO A 391 -1.53 -6.21 -13.77
C PRO A 391 -1.94 -6.36 -12.28
N ILE A 392 -1.40 -7.37 -11.61
CA ILE A 392 -1.66 -7.58 -10.19
C ILE A 392 -1.04 -6.38 -9.49
N ASP A 393 -1.89 -5.63 -8.78
CA ASP A 393 -1.55 -4.51 -7.91
C ASP A 393 -0.44 -3.59 -8.46
N ALA A 394 -0.85 -2.78 -9.43
CA ALA A 394 -0.09 -1.64 -9.93
C ALA A 394 0.52 -0.79 -8.78
N ILE A 395 1.82 -0.56 -8.80
CA ILE A 395 2.52 0.36 -7.87
C ILE A 395 3.23 1.41 -8.72
N VAL A 396 3.43 2.60 -8.18
CA VAL A 396 4.28 3.63 -8.80
C VAL A 396 5.67 3.05 -9.09
N GLN A 397 6.24 3.26 -10.28
CA GLN A 397 7.58 2.77 -10.60
C GLN A 397 8.40 3.79 -11.39
N LYS A 398 9.73 3.70 -11.25
CA LYS A 398 10.69 4.49 -12.04
C LYS A 398 11.53 3.57 -12.90
N GLN A 399 11.61 3.85 -14.19
CA GLN A 399 12.51 3.20 -15.14
C GLN A 399 13.23 4.28 -15.92
N ASN A 400 14.56 4.32 -15.83
CA ASN A 400 15.38 5.38 -16.40
C ASN A 400 14.88 6.76 -15.92
N ASN A 401 14.56 7.65 -16.86
CA ASN A 401 13.96 8.97 -16.60
C ASN A 401 12.42 8.99 -16.68
N SER A 402 11.78 7.81 -16.65
CA SER A 402 10.33 7.68 -16.75
C SER A 402 9.70 7.16 -15.47
N TRP A 403 8.68 7.86 -14.98
CA TRP A 403 7.80 7.41 -13.91
C TRP A 403 6.50 6.86 -14.48
N HIS A 404 6.05 5.73 -13.94
CA HIS A 404 4.79 5.06 -14.28
C HIS A 404 3.91 5.05 -13.03
N ILE A 405 2.81 5.80 -13.06
CA ILE A 405 1.93 6.00 -11.90
C ILE A 405 0.55 5.44 -12.21
N PRO A 406 0.11 4.38 -11.52
CA PRO A 406 -1.27 3.94 -11.60
C PRO A 406 -2.19 4.83 -10.78
N TYR A 407 -3.41 5.05 -11.24
CA TYR A 407 -4.40 5.86 -10.53
C TYR A 407 -5.77 5.19 -10.49
N VAL A 408 -6.63 5.64 -9.58
CA VAL A 408 -7.99 5.10 -9.38
C VAL A 408 -9.06 6.13 -9.72
N ALA A 409 -9.97 5.78 -10.65
CA ALA A 409 -11.04 6.65 -11.13
C ALA A 409 -12.19 6.89 -10.12
N ASN A 410 -12.45 5.94 -9.20
CA ASN A 410 -13.55 6.03 -8.24
C ASN A 410 -13.05 6.01 -6.80
N ASP A 411 -13.10 7.16 -6.14
CA ASP A 411 -12.70 7.33 -4.73
C ASP A 411 -13.55 6.48 -3.76
N LYS A 412 -14.77 6.09 -4.18
CA LYS A 412 -15.72 5.25 -3.41
C LYS A 412 -15.45 3.75 -3.50
N ILE A 413 -14.70 3.27 -4.51
CA ILE A 413 -14.35 1.85 -4.65
C ILE A 413 -12.87 1.70 -4.33
N SER A 414 -12.55 2.03 -3.07
CA SER A 414 -11.46 1.43 -2.31
C SER A 414 -10.05 1.60 -2.92
N ARG A 415 -9.33 2.61 -2.42
CA ARG A 415 -7.85 2.59 -2.32
C ARG A 415 -7.32 1.32 -1.61
N MET A 416 -8.20 0.52 -0.99
CA MET A 416 -7.93 -0.70 -0.24
C MET A 416 -8.05 -2.01 -1.05
N ARG A 417 -8.55 -2.00 -2.31
CA ARG A 417 -8.74 -3.25 -3.05
C ARG A 417 -7.53 -3.54 -3.93
N HIS A 418 -7.28 -4.84 -4.07
CA HIS A 418 -6.43 -5.47 -5.09
C HIS A 418 -6.98 -5.25 -6.52
N THR A 419 -7.47 -4.05 -6.81
CA THR A 419 -7.98 -3.67 -8.11
C THR A 419 -6.77 -3.36 -8.98
N CYS A 420 -6.51 -4.30 -9.88
CA CYS A 420 -5.80 -4.04 -11.12
C CYS A 420 -6.43 -2.80 -11.77
N THR A 421 -5.67 -1.71 -11.86
CA THR A 421 -6.02 -0.58 -12.73
C THR A 421 -5.24 -0.74 -14.02
N ASN A 422 -5.94 -0.68 -15.15
CA ASN A 422 -5.29 -0.59 -16.46
C ASN A 422 -4.87 0.84 -16.77
N ASP A 423 -5.30 1.80 -15.97
CA ASP A 423 -5.06 3.23 -16.17
C ASP A 423 -3.81 3.69 -15.44
N TRP A 424 -2.86 4.18 -16.23
CA TRP A 424 -1.56 4.65 -15.78
C TRP A 424 -1.23 6.00 -16.41
N MET A 425 -0.37 6.75 -15.75
CA MET A 425 0.31 7.93 -16.29
C MET A 425 1.78 7.59 -16.53
N CYS A 426 2.30 7.95 -17.70
CA CYS A 426 3.71 7.90 -18.05
C CYS A 426 4.27 9.31 -18.02
N PHE A 427 5.16 9.59 -17.08
CA PHE A 427 5.83 10.86 -16.88
C PHE A 427 7.29 10.70 -17.30
N LYS A 428 7.74 11.44 -18.32
CA LYS A 428 9.14 11.40 -18.78
C LYS A 428 9.81 12.74 -18.49
N MET A 429 10.83 12.69 -17.64
CA MET A 429 11.68 13.84 -17.33
C MET A 429 12.75 14.01 -18.42
N HIS A 430 12.98 15.25 -18.84
CA HIS A 430 13.94 15.60 -19.87
C HIS A 430 15.33 15.89 -19.30
#